data_AF-A0A0G4NEK3-F1
#
_entry.id   AF-A0A0G4NEK3-F1
#
_cell.length_a   1.000
_cell.length_b   1.000
_cell.length_c   1.000
_cell.angle_alpha   90.00
_cell.angle_beta   90.00
_cell.angle_gamma   90.00
#
_symmetry.space_group_name_H-M   'P 1'
#
loop_
_entity.id
_entity.type
_entity.pdbx_description
1 polymer ?
#
loop_
_entity_poly.entity_id
_entity_poly.type
_entity_poly.pdbx_seq_one_letter_code
_entity_poly.pdbx_strand_id
1 'polypeptide(L)'
;MIHRQTFYADYEHFWSLPLEERNQSDPAFIGLIFTMLALGTQFVESPNTSKEAAKQTAEFYASASNQALRIFSYLSTASMRSVQAMVLVTYFLINDNHASDGWAFSGILVRQAYAMGLHRDPNIVTPHASLFEKQQR
;
A
#
# COMPACT_ATOMS: atom_id res chain seq x y z
N MET A 1 -2.47 7.62 7.44
CA MET A 1 -1.64 8.50 6.58
C MET A 1 -0.22 7.93 6.54
N ILE A 2 0.46 7.94 5.39
CA ILE A 2 1.81 7.35 5.27
C ILE A 2 2.83 8.39 5.73
N HIS A 3 3.64 8.05 6.75
CA HIS A 3 4.63 8.97 7.27
C HIS A 3 5.87 8.99 6.38
N ARG A 4 6.15 10.16 5.79
CA ARG A 4 7.15 10.32 4.72
C ARG A 4 8.55 9.87 5.14
N GLN A 5 9.03 10.32 6.30
CA GLN A 5 10.40 10.05 6.77
C GLN A 5 10.62 8.56 7.04
N THR A 6 9.66 7.91 7.70
CA THR A 6 9.73 6.47 7.98
C THR A 6 9.67 5.67 6.69
N PHE A 7 8.79 6.05 5.75
CA PHE A 7 8.72 5.37 4.46
C PHE A 7 10.05 5.45 3.69
N TYR A 8 10.67 6.63 3.60
CA TYR A 8 11.96 6.77 2.92
C TYR A 8 13.06 5.98 3.62
N ALA A 9 13.12 6.00 4.96
CA ALA A 9 14.10 5.21 5.70
C ALA A 9 13.95 3.70 5.42
N ASP A 10 12.72 3.18 5.47
CA ASP A 10 12.42 1.78 5.16
C ASP A 10 12.75 1.44 3.69
N TYR A 11 12.49 2.37 2.76
CA TYR A 11 12.74 2.21 1.34
C TYR A 11 14.23 2.16 1.01
N GLU A 12 15.02 3.11 1.51
CA GLU A 12 16.48 3.13 1.35
C GLU A 12 17.10 1.89 2.00
N HIS A 13 16.61 1.51 3.18
CA HIS A 13 17.06 0.28 3.83
C HIS A 13 16.80 -0.94 2.96
N PHE A 14 15.58 -1.11 2.44
CA PHE A 14 15.24 -2.23 1.55
C PHE A 14 16.18 -2.36 0.34
N TRP A 15 16.55 -1.24 -0.30
CA TRP A 15 17.47 -1.26 -1.44
C TRP A 15 18.94 -1.47 -1.04
N SER A 16 19.31 -1.16 0.20
CA SER A 16 20.64 -1.45 0.75
C SER A 16 20.86 -2.93 1.09
N LEU A 17 19.79 -3.72 1.27
CA LEU A 17 19.88 -5.13 1.65
C LEU A 17 20.46 -6.00 0.51
N PRO A 18 21.22 -7.06 0.85
CA PRO A 18 21.56 -8.14 -0.06
C PRO A 18 20.31 -8.81 -0.65
N LEU A 19 20.44 -9.45 -1.82
CA LEU A 19 19.31 -10.06 -2.54
C LEU A 19 18.55 -11.09 -1.70
N GLU A 20 19.27 -11.93 -0.95
CA GLU A 20 18.66 -12.98 -0.11
C GLU A 20 17.76 -12.41 0.99
N GLU A 21 18.21 -11.34 1.65
CA GLU A 21 17.45 -10.63 2.70
C GLU A 21 16.30 -9.81 2.08
N ARG A 22 16.53 -9.22 0.91
CA ARG A 22 15.49 -8.49 0.17
C ARG A 22 14.32 -9.39 -0.18
N ASN A 23 14.58 -10.63 -0.57
CA ASN A 23 13.53 -11.63 -0.87
C ASN A 23 12.70 -12.06 0.35
N GLN A 24 13.18 -11.74 1.57
CA GLN A 24 12.49 -12.03 2.82
C GLN A 24 11.78 -10.80 3.41
N SER A 25 11.81 -9.66 2.69
CA SER A 25 11.18 -8.42 3.15
C SER A 25 9.66 -8.54 3.25
N ASP A 26 9.07 -7.74 4.14
CA ASP A 26 7.62 -7.68 4.39
C ASP A 26 6.83 -7.46 3.09
N PRO A 27 6.04 -8.44 2.62
CA PRO A 27 5.31 -8.31 1.36
C PRO A 27 4.29 -7.17 1.37
N ALA A 28 3.76 -6.76 2.54
CA ALA A 28 2.89 -5.59 2.63
C ALA A 28 3.64 -4.30 2.31
N PHE A 29 4.91 -4.19 2.70
CA PHE A 29 5.75 -3.05 2.34
C PHE A 29 6.06 -3.04 0.84
N ILE A 30 6.33 -4.20 0.24
CA ILE A 30 6.53 -4.33 -1.20
C ILE A 30 5.27 -3.90 -1.97
N GLY A 31 4.09 -4.33 -1.53
CA GLY A 31 2.82 -3.89 -2.11
C GLY A 31 2.60 -2.38 -1.99
N LEU A 32 3.01 -1.79 -0.87
CA LEU A 32 2.94 -0.34 -0.67
C LEU A 32 3.82 0.41 -1.68
N ILE A 33 5.08 -0.02 -1.87
CA ILE A 33 6.00 0.58 -2.84
C ILE A 33 5.40 0.52 -4.25
N PHE A 34 4.96 -0.66 -4.69
CA PHE A 34 4.42 -0.82 -6.03
C PHE A 34 3.17 0.02 -6.26
N THR A 35 2.28 0.14 -5.27
CA THR A 35 1.09 0.99 -5.42
C THR A 35 1.44 2.47 -5.52
N MET A 36 2.44 2.93 -4.76
CA MET A 36 2.93 4.30 -4.89
C MET A 36 3.49 4.57 -6.28
N LEU A 37 4.23 3.62 -6.86
CA LEU A 37 4.73 3.72 -8.24
C LEU A 37 3.59 3.73 -9.26
N ALA A 38 2.56 2.90 -9.07
CA ALA A 38 1.38 2.87 -9.92
C ALA A 38 0.66 4.23 -9.95
N LEU A 39 0.33 4.77 -8.78
CA LEU A 39 -0.30 6.10 -8.67
C LEU A 39 0.61 7.22 -9.19
N GLY A 40 1.90 7.16 -8.86
CA GLY A 40 2.88 8.11 -9.39
C GLY A 40 2.89 8.12 -10.92
N THR A 41 2.83 6.95 -11.54
CA THR A 41 2.80 6.82 -13.01
C THR A 41 1.47 7.30 -13.61
N GLN A 42 0.36 7.16 -12.88
CA GLN A 42 -0.96 7.62 -13.31
C GLN A 42 -1.07 9.16 -13.32
N PHE A 43 -0.39 9.86 -12.40
CA PHE A 43 -0.53 11.31 -12.21
C PHE A 43 0.66 12.15 -12.67
N VAL A 44 1.86 11.58 -12.75
CA VAL A 44 3.06 12.32 -13.16
C VAL A 44 3.25 12.21 -14.67
N GLU A 45 3.06 13.32 -15.38
CA GLU A 45 3.33 13.39 -16.81
C GLU A 45 4.85 13.42 -17.06
N SER A 46 5.33 12.48 -17.88
CA SER A 46 6.71 12.46 -18.36
C SER A 46 6.75 12.95 -19.80
N PRO A 47 7.56 13.97 -20.15
CA PRO A 47 7.60 14.55 -21.49
C PRO A 47 8.02 13.56 -22.58
N ASN A 48 8.66 12.44 -22.21
CA ASN A 48 9.16 11.44 -23.13
C ASN A 48 8.33 10.14 -23.14
N THR A 49 7.18 10.09 -22.45
CA THR A 49 6.39 8.87 -22.30
C THR A 49 4.98 9.10 -22.84
N SER A 50 4.51 8.23 -23.75
CA SER A 50 3.13 8.31 -24.23
C SER A 50 2.15 7.95 -23.11
N LYS A 51 0.91 8.45 -23.23
CA LYS A 51 -0.15 8.17 -22.24
C LYS A 51 -0.45 6.67 -22.16
N GLU A 52 -0.42 5.99 -23.29
CA GLU A 52 -0.63 4.54 -23.38
C GLU A 52 0.47 3.76 -22.66
N ALA A 53 1.74 4.15 -22.85
CA ALA A 53 2.87 3.51 -22.19
C ALA A 53 2.88 3.77 -20.67
N ALA A 54 2.52 4.99 -20.26
CA ALA A 54 2.34 5.34 -18.84
C ALA A 54 1.23 4.49 -18.21
N LYS A 55 0.08 4.36 -18.90
CA LYS A 55 -1.02 3.52 -18.43
C LYS A 55 -0.60 2.05 -18.24
N GLN A 56 0.04 1.44 -19.24
CA GLN A 56 0.52 0.06 -19.15
C GLN A 56 1.52 -0.14 -17.99
N THR A 57 2.39 0.84 -17.79
CA THR A 57 3.36 0.82 -16.68
C THR A 57 2.67 0.93 -15.32
N ALA A 58 1.63 1.78 -15.21
CA ALA A 58 0.85 1.92 -14.00
C ALA A 58 0.07 0.64 -13.66
N GLU A 59 -0.55 0.01 -14.67
CA GLU A 59 -1.24 -1.29 -14.53
C GLU A 59 -0.26 -2.40 -14.10
N PHE A 60 0.95 -2.42 -14.65
CA PHE A 60 2.01 -3.37 -14.25
C PHE A 60 2.35 -3.22 -12.76
N TYR A 61 2.58 -2.00 -12.29
CA TYR A 61 2.85 -1.75 -10.87
C TYR A 61 1.65 -2.08 -9.98
N ALA A 62 0.43 -1.77 -10.39
CA ALA A 62 -0.78 -2.14 -9.65
C ALA A 62 -0.94 -3.66 -9.54
N SER A 63 -0.63 -4.40 -10.61
CA SER A 63 -0.62 -5.87 -10.60
C SER A 63 0.44 -6.43 -9.65
N ALA A 64 1.66 -5.87 -9.67
CA ALA A 64 2.73 -6.26 -8.76
C ALA A 64 2.36 -6.01 -7.28
N SER A 65 1.70 -4.88 -7.00
CA SER A 65 1.15 -4.59 -5.67
C SER A 65 0.14 -5.64 -5.22
N ASN A 66 -0.84 -5.96 -6.06
CA ASN A 66 -1.84 -6.98 -5.76
C ASN A 66 -1.21 -8.35 -5.50
N GLN A 67 -0.16 -8.73 -6.23
CA GLN A 67 0.57 -9.97 -5.98
C GLN A 67 1.28 -9.95 -4.62
N ALA A 68 1.95 -8.85 -4.27
CA ALA A 68 2.61 -8.70 -2.98
C ALA A 68 1.60 -8.75 -1.80
N LEU A 69 0.43 -8.11 -1.94
CA LEU A 69 -0.66 -8.20 -0.98
C LEU A 69 -1.21 -9.63 -0.84
N ARG A 70 -1.30 -10.38 -1.95
CA ARG A 70 -1.69 -11.79 -1.92
C ARG A 70 -0.68 -12.64 -1.17
N ILE A 71 0.62 -12.42 -1.36
CA ILE A 71 1.68 -13.10 -0.60
C ILE A 71 1.56 -12.75 0.89
N PHE A 72 1.26 -11.49 1.23
CA PHE A 72 0.95 -11.07 2.60
C PHE A 72 -0.32 -11.71 3.19
N SER A 73 -1.16 -12.36 2.36
CA SER A 73 -2.46 -12.92 2.75
C SER A 73 -3.43 -11.84 3.28
N TYR A 74 -3.55 -10.71 2.57
CA TYR A 74 -4.35 -9.54 2.98
C TYR A 74 -5.84 -9.80 3.25
N LEU A 75 -6.38 -10.96 2.83
CA LEU A 75 -7.77 -11.36 3.14
C LEU A 75 -7.93 -11.87 4.57
N SER A 76 -6.87 -12.42 5.16
CA SER A 76 -6.87 -13.01 6.51
C SER A 76 -5.95 -12.27 7.49
N THR A 77 -5.01 -11.48 6.99
CA THR A 77 -4.01 -10.76 7.78
C THR A 77 -4.08 -9.26 7.51
N ALA A 78 -3.90 -8.45 8.55
CA ALA A 78 -3.87 -7.00 8.44
C ALA A 78 -2.68 -6.40 9.17
N SER A 79 -2.01 -5.45 8.53
CA SER A 79 -0.99 -4.58 9.12
C SER A 79 -1.24 -3.14 8.69
N MET A 80 -0.60 -2.20 9.37
CA MET A 80 -0.72 -0.78 8.99
C MET A 80 -0.26 -0.56 7.54
N ARG A 81 0.83 -1.22 7.13
CA ARG A 81 1.35 -1.14 5.76
C ARG A 81 0.38 -1.77 4.75
N SER A 82 -0.24 -2.90 5.07
CA SER A 82 -1.20 -3.54 4.15
C SER A 82 -2.44 -2.68 3.98
N VAL A 83 -2.98 -2.09 5.06
CA VAL A 83 -4.11 -1.15 5.01
C VAL A 83 -3.75 0.08 4.17
N GLN A 84 -2.57 0.66 4.37
CA GLN A 84 -2.09 1.80 3.57
C GLN A 84 -1.97 1.44 2.08
N ALA A 85 -1.39 0.29 1.75
CA ALA A 85 -1.30 -0.18 0.37
C ALA A 85 -2.68 -0.40 -0.24
N MET A 86 -3.58 -1.05 0.48
CA MET A 86 -4.95 -1.32 0.05
C MET A 86 -5.75 -0.03 -0.21
N VAL A 87 -5.61 0.99 0.64
CA VAL A 87 -6.20 2.34 0.40
C VAL A 87 -5.73 2.88 -0.95
N LEU A 88 -4.42 2.84 -1.20
CA LEU A 88 -3.86 3.35 -2.44
C LEU A 88 -4.29 2.53 -3.67
N VAL A 89 -4.47 1.21 -3.52
CA VAL A 89 -5.00 0.35 -4.60
C VAL A 89 -6.44 0.72 -4.92
N THR A 90 -7.28 0.97 -3.91
CA THR A 90 -8.64 1.48 -4.12
C THR A 90 -8.62 2.79 -4.91
N TYR A 91 -7.74 3.73 -4.55
CA TYR A 91 -7.59 4.99 -5.30
C TYR A 91 -7.16 4.76 -6.74
N PHE A 92 -6.21 3.85 -6.98
CA PHE A 92 -5.76 3.52 -8.34
C PHE A 92 -6.92 3.01 -9.20
N LEU A 93 -7.66 2.01 -8.69
CA LEU A 93 -8.79 1.40 -9.41
C LEU A 93 -9.88 2.42 -9.74
N ILE A 94 -10.24 3.29 -8.78
CA ILE A 94 -11.28 4.31 -9.00
C ILE A 94 -10.84 5.31 -10.08
N ASN A 95 -9.57 5.73 -10.09
CA ASN A 95 -9.07 6.68 -11.08
C ASN A 95 -8.83 6.05 -12.46
N ASP A 96 -8.63 4.73 -12.55
CA ASP A 96 -8.40 4.02 -13.81
C ASP A 96 -9.69 3.46 -14.44
N ASN A 97 -10.86 4.06 -14.15
CA ASN A 97 -12.18 3.60 -14.61
C ASN A 97 -12.61 2.19 -14.16
N HIS A 98 -11.95 1.62 -13.14
CA HIS A 98 -12.32 0.35 -12.50
C HIS A 98 -13.09 0.60 -11.19
N ALA A 99 -14.00 1.57 -11.18
CA ALA A 99 -14.66 2.04 -9.96
C ALA A 99 -15.45 0.92 -9.23
N SER A 100 -16.10 0.01 -9.96
CA SER A 100 -16.81 -1.13 -9.36
C SER A 100 -15.85 -2.04 -8.58
N ASP A 101 -14.70 -2.36 -9.15
CA ASP A 101 -13.67 -3.18 -8.49
C ASP A 101 -13.08 -2.43 -7.30
N GLY A 102 -12.86 -1.12 -7.45
CA GLY A 102 -12.43 -0.24 -6.36
C GLY A 102 -13.39 -0.27 -5.16
N TRP A 103 -14.70 -0.21 -5.41
CA TRP A 103 -15.72 -0.31 -4.35
C TRP A 103 -15.76 -1.69 -3.72
N ALA A 104 -15.71 -2.78 -4.51
CA ALA A 104 -15.66 -4.14 -3.97
C ALA A 104 -14.42 -4.35 -3.09
N PHE A 105 -13.26 -3.89 -3.57
CA PHE A 105 -11.99 -3.95 -2.84
C PHE A 105 -12.03 -3.10 -1.55
N SER A 106 -12.70 -1.94 -1.58
CA SER A 106 -12.88 -1.09 -0.39
C SER A 106 -13.64 -1.80 0.73
N GLY A 107 -14.60 -2.69 0.42
CA GLY A 107 -15.29 -3.49 1.41
C GLY A 107 -14.35 -4.43 2.17
N ILE A 108 -13.39 -5.03 1.45
CA ILE A 108 -12.33 -5.86 2.05
C ILE A 108 -11.41 -5.00 2.93
N LEU A 109 -10.99 -3.84 2.43
CA LEU A 109 -10.18 -2.88 3.17
C LEU A 109 -10.85 -2.47 4.49
N VAL A 110 -12.14 -2.10 4.46
CA VAL A 110 -12.88 -1.72 5.67
C VAL A 110 -12.87 -2.88 6.66
N ARG A 111 -13.14 -4.11 6.23
CA ARG A 111 -13.04 -5.29 7.11
C ARG A 111 -11.66 -5.40 7.76
N GLN A 112 -10.57 -5.23 7.01
CA GLN A 112 -9.21 -5.30 7.58
C GLN A 112 -8.94 -4.15 8.57
N ALA A 113 -9.40 -2.93 8.29
CA ALA A 113 -9.32 -1.80 9.22
C ALA A 113 -10.08 -2.06 10.53
N TYR A 114 -11.25 -2.70 10.45
CA TYR A 114 -12.01 -3.15 11.63
C TYR A 114 -11.27 -4.25 12.41
N ALA A 115 -10.70 -5.25 11.72
CA ALA A 115 -9.92 -6.31 12.35
C ALA A 115 -8.69 -5.75 13.09
N MET A 116 -8.08 -4.69 12.56
CA MET A 116 -7.01 -3.95 13.24
C MET A 116 -7.50 -3.06 14.39
N GLY A 117 -8.80 -2.79 14.50
CA GLY A 117 -9.35 -1.88 15.50
C GLY A 117 -9.11 -0.40 15.22
N LEU A 118 -8.90 0.01 13.97
CA LEU A 118 -8.63 1.42 13.59
C LEU A 118 -9.84 2.34 13.80
N HIS A 119 -11.03 1.78 13.95
CA HIS A 119 -12.26 2.50 14.26
C HIS A 119 -12.41 2.84 15.75
N ARG A 120 -11.46 2.42 16.60
CA ARG A 120 -11.52 2.54 18.06
C ARG A 120 -10.42 3.46 18.56
N ASP A 121 -10.62 4.09 19.71
CA ASP A 121 -9.61 4.93 20.35
C ASP A 121 -8.29 4.15 20.55
N PRO A 122 -7.16 4.61 19.98
CA PRO A 122 -5.88 3.93 20.07
C PRO A 122 -5.34 3.86 21.52
N ASN A 123 -5.80 4.71 22.44
CA ASN A 123 -5.47 4.61 23.85
C ASN A 123 -6.15 3.40 24.52
N ILE A 124 -7.26 2.91 23.95
CA ILE A 124 -7.98 1.73 24.45
C ILE A 124 -7.44 0.46 23.80
N VAL A 125 -7.28 0.45 22.46
CA VAL A 125 -6.91 -0.78 21.74
C VAL A 125 -5.41 -1.07 21.74
N THR A 126 -4.58 -0.03 21.87
CA THR A 126 -3.12 -0.13 21.84
C THR A 126 -2.49 0.79 22.90
N PRO A 127 -2.78 0.58 24.20
CA PRO A 127 -2.40 1.52 25.26
C PRO A 127 -0.89 1.73 25.35
N HIS A 128 -0.11 0.69 25.07
CA HIS A 128 1.36 0.67 25.17
C HIS A 128 2.08 1.10 23.88
N ALA A 129 1.34 1.37 22.79
CA ALA A 129 1.95 1.88 21.57
C ALA A 129 2.51 3.29 21.78
N SER A 130 3.57 3.61 21.05
CA SER A 130 4.14 4.95 21.02
C SER A 130 3.12 5.98 20.52
N LEU A 131 3.31 7.26 20.86
CA LEU A 131 2.46 8.33 20.36
C LEU A 131 2.41 8.35 18.82
N PHE A 132 3.55 8.08 18.18
CA PHE A 132 3.67 8.02 16.73
C PHE A 132 2.79 6.90 16.13
N GLU A 133 2.87 5.68 16.66
CA GLU A 133 2.03 4.55 16.20
C GLU A 133 0.55 4.84 16.41
N LYS A 134 0.18 5.47 17.53
CA LYS A 134 -1.22 5.86 17.80
C LYS A 134 -1.73 6.90 16.81
N GLN A 135 -0.89 7.83 16.34
CA GLN A 135 -1.25 8.83 15.32
C GLN A 135 -1.35 8.23 13.91
N GLN A 136 -0.64 7.15 13.63
CA GLN A 136 -0.74 6.47 12.34
C GLN A 136 -2.01 5.62 12.18
N ARG A 137 -2.59 5.19 13.31
CA ARG A 137 -3.81 4.37 13.39
C ARG A 137 -5.06 5.22 13.26
#